data_AF-A0AA37UVD1-F1
#
_entry.id   AF-A0AA37UVD1-F1
#
_cell.length_a   1.000
_cell.length_b   1.000
_cell.length_c   1.000
_cell.angle_alpha   90.00
_cell.angle_beta   90.00
_cell.angle_gamma   90.00
#
_symmetry.space_group_name_H-M   'P 1'
#
loop_
_entity.id
_entity.type
_entity.pdbx_description
1 polymer ?
#
loop_
_entity_poly.entity_id
_entity_poly.type
_entity_poly.pdbx_seq_one_letter_code
_entity_poly.pdbx_strand_id
1 'polypeptide(L)'
;MSRPITLFTGQWADLPLEEVAELAAGWGYDGLEIACWGDHLDVWRAAEDPAYLRSRREILDRHGLSVHAISNHLKGQAVCDDPIDERHRAILPPQVWGDGDAEG
;
A
#
# COMPACT_ATOMS: atom_id res chain seq x y z
N MET A 1 13.88 1.85 25.05
CA MET A 1 12.95 2.51 24.10
C MET A 1 11.70 1.66 24.01
N SER A 2 10.52 2.27 23.94
CA SER A 2 9.27 1.55 23.61
C SER A 2 9.33 1.10 22.14
N ARG A 3 8.58 0.04 21.80
CA ARG A 3 8.46 -0.43 20.42
C ARG A 3 7.60 0.57 19.63
N PRO A 4 7.93 0.88 18.37
CA PRO A 4 7.09 1.76 17.54
C PRO A 4 5.73 1.11 17.28
N ILE A 5 4.68 1.91 17.33
CA ILE A 5 3.30 1.55 16.99
C ILE A 5 2.96 2.16 15.65
N THR A 6 2.70 1.32 14.64
CA THR A 6 2.44 1.73 13.27
C THR A 6 1.02 1.41 12.83
N LEU A 7 0.42 2.27 12.01
CA LEU A 7 -0.90 2.05 11.43
C LEU A 7 -0.78 1.37 10.06
N PHE A 8 -1.49 0.26 9.87
CA PHE A 8 -1.69 -0.32 8.54
C PHE A 8 -2.71 0.50 7.74
N THR A 9 -2.31 0.89 6.54
CA THR A 9 -3.06 1.84 5.71
C THR A 9 -4.09 1.19 4.78
N GLY A 10 -4.23 -0.14 4.77
CA GLY A 10 -5.09 -0.83 3.80
C GLY A 10 -6.58 -0.49 3.89
N GLN A 11 -7.10 -0.28 5.10
CA GLN A 11 -8.48 0.15 5.36
C GLN A 11 -8.73 1.62 4.99
N TRP A 12 -7.68 2.37 4.69
CA TRP A 12 -7.71 3.82 4.43
C TRP A 12 -7.38 4.14 2.97
N ALA A 13 -7.36 3.13 2.08
CA ALA A 13 -6.94 3.28 0.70
C ALA A 13 -7.91 4.08 -0.19
N ASP A 14 -9.05 4.50 0.37
CA ASP A 14 -9.98 5.46 -0.18
C ASP A 14 -9.57 6.93 0.06
N LEU A 15 -8.65 7.18 1.00
CA LEU A 15 -8.05 8.49 1.26
C LEU A 15 -6.67 8.60 0.61
N PRO A 16 -6.21 9.83 0.27
CA PRO A 16 -4.83 10.04 -0.16
C PRO A 16 -3.82 9.73 0.95
N LEU A 17 -2.65 9.20 0.60
CA LEU A 17 -1.56 8.92 1.57
C LEU A 17 -1.24 10.10 2.49
N GLU A 18 -1.28 11.33 1.96
CA GLU A 18 -1.00 12.55 2.71
C GLU A 18 -2.05 12.81 3.81
N GLU A 19 -3.32 12.56 3.52
CA GLU A 19 -4.41 12.67 4.51
C GLU A 19 -4.29 11.58 5.58
N VAL A 20 -3.96 10.34 5.17
CA VAL A 20 -3.72 9.24 6.12
C VAL A 20 -2.52 9.53 7.03
N ALA A 21 -1.45 10.12 6.50
CA ALA A 21 -0.28 10.51 7.26
C ALA A 21 -0.60 11.62 8.28
N GLU A 22 -1.37 12.64 7.88
CA GLU A 22 -1.82 13.70 8.79
C GLU A 22 -2.66 13.11 9.94
N LEU A 23 -3.65 12.29 9.61
CA LEU A 23 -4.54 11.65 10.59
C LEU A 23 -3.78 10.73 11.55
N ALA A 24 -2.91 9.86 11.01
CA ALA A 24 -2.15 8.91 11.83
C ALA A 24 -1.21 9.62 12.81
N ALA A 25 -0.54 10.69 12.38
CA ALA A 25 0.27 11.51 13.27
C ALA A 25 -0.59 12.21 14.33
N GLY A 26 -1.76 12.73 13.95
CA GLY A 26 -2.72 13.32 14.89
C GLY A 26 -3.26 12.34 15.93
N TRP A 27 -3.33 11.05 15.61
CA TRP A 27 -3.71 9.97 16.54
C TRP A 27 -2.56 9.44 17.39
N GLY A 28 -1.33 9.86 17.12
CA GLY A 28 -0.14 9.46 17.88
C GLY A 28 0.51 8.15 17.44
N TYR A 29 0.32 7.73 16.19
CA TYR A 29 1.11 6.62 15.62
C TYR A 29 2.56 7.07 15.36
N ASP A 30 3.51 6.15 15.51
CA ASP A 30 4.94 6.37 15.26
C ASP A 30 5.31 6.20 13.77
N GLY A 31 4.41 5.64 12.96
CA GLY A 31 4.66 5.33 11.56
C GLY A 31 3.52 4.63 10.86
N LEU A 32 3.76 4.29 9.60
CA LEU A 32 2.80 3.59 8.73
C LEU A 32 3.37 2.26 8.24
N GLU A 33 2.47 1.29 8.13
CA GLU A 33 2.62 0.12 7.25
C GLU A 33 1.84 0.40 5.97
N ILE A 34 2.57 0.67 4.88
CA ILE A 34 2.00 1.24 3.67
C ILE A 34 1.44 0.14 2.75
N ALA A 35 0.17 0.25 2.40
CA ALA A 35 -0.51 -0.63 1.48
C ALA A 35 -0.07 -0.35 0.02
N CYS A 36 0.13 -1.41 -0.75
CA CYS A 36 0.57 -1.37 -2.15
C CYS A 36 -0.60 -1.28 -3.16
N TRP A 37 -1.66 -0.56 -2.77
CA TRP A 37 -2.87 -0.25 -3.57
C TRP A 37 -3.43 1.11 -3.17
N GLY A 38 -4.50 1.56 -3.85
CA GLY A 38 -4.93 2.96 -3.76
C GLY A 38 -3.85 3.89 -4.33
N ASP A 39 -3.71 5.08 -3.77
CA ASP A 39 -2.61 6.00 -4.10
C ASP A 39 -1.42 5.92 -3.11
N HIS A 40 -1.50 4.99 -2.15
CA HIS A 40 -0.55 4.85 -1.04
C HIS A 40 0.84 4.46 -1.54
N LEU A 41 0.97 3.33 -2.25
CA LEU A 41 2.24 2.93 -2.85
C LEU A 41 2.02 2.16 -4.17
N ASP A 42 2.39 2.80 -5.26
CA ASP A 42 2.55 2.18 -6.57
C ASP A 42 3.91 1.47 -6.62
N VAL A 43 3.88 0.14 -6.55
CA VAL A 43 5.09 -0.69 -6.48
C VAL A 43 5.87 -0.72 -7.79
N TRP A 44 5.23 -0.49 -8.93
CA TRP A 44 5.92 -0.45 -10.23
C TRP A 44 6.71 0.85 -10.33
N ARG A 45 6.08 1.98 -10.02
CA ARG A 45 6.78 3.26 -9.95
C ARG A 45 7.84 3.28 -8.87
N ALA A 46 7.59 2.69 -7.71
CA ALA A 46 8.60 2.59 -6.65
C ALA A 46 9.86 1.83 -7.09
N ALA A 47 9.74 0.86 -7.99
CA ALA A 47 10.87 0.10 -8.52
C ALA A 47 11.68 0.87 -9.58
N GLU A 48 11.04 1.78 -10.32
CA GLU A 48 11.63 2.41 -11.52
C GLU A 48 11.93 3.91 -11.35
N ASP A 49 11.22 4.60 -10.45
CA ASP A 49 11.28 6.05 -10.25
C ASP A 49 11.74 6.39 -8.82
N PRO A 50 13.05 6.63 -8.62
CA PRO A 50 13.58 7.05 -7.33
C PRO A 50 13.01 8.38 -6.83
N ALA A 51 12.54 9.27 -7.72
CA ALA A 51 11.93 10.52 -7.32
C ALA A 51 10.52 10.30 -6.76
N TYR A 52 9.75 9.40 -7.35
CA TYR A 52 8.47 8.94 -6.79
C TYR A 52 8.67 8.35 -5.38
N LEU A 53 9.63 7.43 -5.21
CA LEU A 53 9.86 6.81 -3.91
C LEU A 53 10.29 7.83 -2.85
N ARG A 54 11.14 8.81 -3.21
CA ARG A 54 11.48 9.94 -2.34
C ARG A 54 10.24 10.77 -1.98
N SER A 55 9.36 11.07 -2.94
CA SER A 55 8.13 11.83 -2.66
C SER A 55 7.22 11.13 -1.63
N ARG A 56 7.17 9.79 -1.64
CA ARG A 56 6.42 9.02 -0.63
C ARG A 56 7.05 9.15 0.75
N ARG A 57 8.39 9.07 0.84
CA ARG A 57 9.13 9.28 2.09
C ARG A 57 8.92 10.71 2.64
N GLU A 58 8.98 11.71 1.77
CA GLU A 58 8.81 13.13 2.14
C GLU A 58 7.44 13.42 2.76
N ILE A 59 6.38 12.71 2.34
CA ILE A 59 5.05 12.82 2.97
C ILE A 59 5.15 12.39 4.44
N LEU A 60 5.72 11.22 4.73
CA LEU A 60 5.84 10.71 6.10
C LEU A 60 6.74 11.61 6.96
N ASP A 61 7.85 12.08 6.40
CA ASP A 61 8.82 12.94 7.10
C ASP A 61 8.18 14.27 7.55
N ARG A 62 7.27 14.86 6.77
CA ARG A 62 6.52 16.08 7.16
C ARG A 62 5.68 15.89 8.42
N HIS A 63 5.24 14.67 8.70
CA HIS A 63 4.40 14.33 9.84
C HIS A 63 5.18 13.61 10.96
N GLY A 64 6.51 13.48 10.84
CA GLY A 64 7.35 12.77 11.81
C GLY A 64 7.09 11.26 11.88
N LEU A 65 6.49 10.69 10.82
CA LEU A 65 6.15 9.27 10.74
C LEU A 65 7.29 8.45 10.15
N SER A 66 7.48 7.24 10.66
CA SER A 66 8.40 6.25 10.11
C SER A 66 7.71 5.25 9.17
N VAL A 67 8.47 4.51 8.37
CA VAL A 67 7.97 3.31 7.67
C VAL A 67 8.84 2.12 8.04
N HIS A 68 8.21 1.03 8.44
CA HIS A 68 8.92 -0.22 8.80
C HIS A 68 8.52 -1.40 7.91
N ALA A 69 7.37 -1.30 7.25
CA ALA A 69 6.81 -2.36 6.42
C ALA A 69 5.95 -1.79 5.29
N ILE A 70 5.80 -2.58 4.24
CA ILE A 70 4.82 -2.39 3.17
C ILE A 70 4.02 -3.69 3.01
N SER A 71 2.78 -3.59 2.53
CA SER A 71 1.86 -4.72 2.47
C SER A 71 1.15 -4.80 1.13
N ASN A 72 1.15 -5.98 0.51
CA ASN A 72 0.63 -6.21 -0.84
C ASN A 72 -0.36 -7.40 -0.89
N HIS A 73 -1.24 -7.48 0.12
CA HIS A 73 -2.17 -8.60 0.30
C HIS A 73 -3.02 -8.87 -0.95
N LEU A 74 -3.58 -7.83 -1.59
CA LEU A 74 -4.51 -7.99 -2.71
C LEU A 74 -3.88 -8.73 -3.90
N LYS A 75 -2.68 -8.34 -4.30
CA LYS A 75 -1.94 -9.02 -5.39
C LYS A 75 -1.36 -10.35 -4.94
N GLY A 76 -0.88 -10.44 -3.70
CA GLY A 76 -0.33 -11.68 -3.14
C GLY A 76 -1.36 -12.80 -3.07
N GLN A 77 -2.63 -12.46 -2.84
CA GLN A 77 -3.74 -13.44 -2.81
C GLN A 77 -3.85 -14.20 -4.13
N ALA A 78 -3.64 -13.53 -5.26
CA ALA A 78 -3.79 -14.11 -6.58
C ALA A 78 -2.61 -14.98 -7.06
N VAL A 79 -1.63 -15.27 -6.18
CA VAL A 79 -0.46 -16.08 -6.57
C VAL A 79 -0.76 -17.58 -6.53
N CYS A 80 -1.51 -18.05 -5.53
CA CYS A 80 -1.76 -19.47 -5.31
C CYS A 80 -3.24 -19.81 -5.10
N ASP A 81 -4.13 -18.82 -5.19
CA ASP A 81 -5.56 -19.07 -5.01
C ASP A 81 -6.14 -19.82 -6.20
N ASP A 82 -6.89 -20.88 -5.91
CA ASP A 82 -7.68 -21.65 -6.85
C ASP A 82 -9.08 -21.87 -6.24
N PRO A 83 -10.16 -21.39 -6.88
CA PRO A 83 -10.18 -20.68 -8.16
C PRO A 83 -9.86 -19.19 -8.06
N ILE A 84 -9.30 -18.63 -9.14
CA ILE A 84 -9.34 -17.19 -9.43
C ILE A 84 -10.73 -16.86 -10.01
N ASP A 85 -11.39 -15.86 -9.43
CA ASP A 85 -12.78 -15.52 -9.73
C ASP A 85 -13.07 -14.01 -9.61
N GLU A 86 -14.34 -13.61 -9.68
CA GLU A 86 -14.74 -12.20 -9.68
C GLU A 86 -14.31 -11.42 -8.43
N ARG A 87 -14.06 -12.10 -7.31
CA ARG A 87 -13.58 -11.44 -6.08
C ARG A 87 -12.16 -10.93 -6.26
N HIS A 88 -11.35 -11.66 -7.01
CA HIS A 88 -9.99 -11.28 -7.38
C HIS A 88 -10.01 -10.12 -8.37
N ARG A 89 -10.89 -10.17 -9.37
CA ARG A 89 -11.07 -9.08 -10.34
C ARG A 89 -11.37 -7.73 -9.67
N ALA A 90 -12.09 -7.72 -8.56
CA ALA A 90 -12.43 -6.50 -7.83
C ALA A 90 -11.23 -5.85 -7.12
N ILE A 91 -10.17 -6.61 -6.83
CA ILE A 91 -9.02 -6.17 -6.03
C ILE A 91 -7.71 -6.09 -6.82
N LEU A 92 -7.65 -6.70 -8.00
CA LEU A 92 -6.47 -6.74 -8.85
C LEU A 92 -6.49 -5.61 -9.89
N PRO A 93 -5.34 -4.95 -10.14
CA PRO A 93 -5.22 -4.04 -11.25
C PRO A 93 -5.23 -4.80 -12.60
N PRO A 94 -5.60 -4.13 -13.71
CA PRO A 94 -5.71 -4.77 -15.02
C PRO A 94 -4.46 -5.52 -15.47
N GLN A 95 -3.27 -5.02 -15.11
CA GLN A 95 -1.99 -5.62 -15.47
C GLN A 95 -1.74 -6.96 -14.77
N VAL A 96 -2.41 -7.23 -13.64
CA VAL A 96 -2.34 -8.52 -12.93
C VAL A 96 -3.53 -9.40 -13.30
N TRP A 97 -4.72 -8.81 -13.50
CA TRP A 97 -5.92 -9.57 -13.89
C TRP A 97 -5.83 -10.17 -15.30
N GLY A 98 -5.21 -9.47 -16.26
CA GLY A 98 -5.12 -9.96 -17.64
C GLY A 98 -6.50 -10.14 -18.28
N ASP A 99 -6.75 -11.33 -18.85
CA ASP A 99 -8.02 -11.74 -19.44
C ASP A 99 -8.96 -12.49 -18.47
N GLY A 100 -8.48 -12.78 -17.25
CA GLY A 100 -9.21 -13.54 -16.24
C GLY A 100 -9.05 -15.05 -16.33
N ASP A 101 -8.19 -15.56 -17.23
CA ASP A 101 -7.71 -16.94 -17.12
C ASP A 101 -6.63 -17.01 -16.02
N ALA A 102 -6.76 -18.00 -15.13
CA ALA A 102 -5.82 -18.18 -14.03
C ALA A 102 -4.44 -18.65 -14.52
N GLU A 103 -4.38 -19.32 -15.68
CA GLU A 103 -3.14 -19.84 -16.27
C GLU A 103 -2.49 -18.86 -17.27
N GLY A 104 -3.24 -17.83 -17.69
CA GLY A 104 -2.79 -16.76 -18.60
C GLY A 104 -2.79 -17.08 -20.09
#